data_AF-A0A1B6JJA6-F1
#
_entry.id   AF-A0A1B6JJA6-F1
#
_cell.length_a   1.000
_cell.length_b   1.000
_cell.length_c   1.000
_cell.angle_alpha   90.00
_cell.angle_beta   90.00
_cell.angle_gamma   90.00
#
_symmetry.space_group_name_H-M   'P 1'
#
loop_
_entity.id
_entity.type
_entity.pdbx_description
1 polymer ?
#
loop_
_entity_poly.entity_id
_entity_poly.type
_entity_poly.pdbx_seq_one_letter_code
_entity_poly.pdbx_strand_id
1 'polypeptide(L)'
;MQKQKYESLLRKTKQEYMTNKILNSKNVNADTWKIINRDLGRNTKNRANISLRSNANLITDPNVIANQFNECFKGIPEQLAINFNNLNYSFKGKRIESSMFLHPTSEKEILKIIKNLRNSFAVGWDCISTNLLKNISDIIAGPLSSIINTSFETGI
;
A
#
# COMPACT_ATOMS: atom_id res chain seq x y z
N MET A 1 -4.48 -39.04 -16.18
CA MET A 1 -5.08 -39.07 -14.83
C MET A 1 -4.06 -39.01 -13.69
N GLN A 2 -2.99 -39.83 -13.68
CA GLN A 2 -2.00 -39.85 -12.59
C GLN A 2 -1.13 -38.57 -12.49
N LYS A 3 -0.66 -38.01 -13.61
CA LYS A 3 0.15 -36.78 -13.65
C LYS A 3 -0.58 -35.57 -13.05
N GLN A 4 -1.84 -35.37 -13.41
CA GLN A 4 -2.66 -34.26 -12.89
C GLN A 4 -2.92 -34.37 -11.38
N LYS A 5 -3.14 -35.59 -10.86
CA LYS A 5 -3.27 -35.85 -9.42
C LYS A 5 -1.96 -35.59 -8.68
N TYR A 6 -0.82 -35.95 -9.28
CA TYR A 6 0.50 -35.68 -8.73
C TYR A 6 0.79 -34.17 -8.67
N GLU A 7 0.55 -33.44 -9.76
CA GLU A 7 0.77 -31.99 -9.82
C GLU A 7 -0.16 -31.24 -8.85
N SER A 8 -1.41 -31.66 -8.73
CA SER A 8 -2.36 -31.05 -7.78
C SER A 8 -1.95 -31.31 -6.33
N LEU A 9 -1.51 -32.53 -6.00
CA LEU A 9 -0.97 -32.86 -4.69
C LEU A 9 0.28 -32.05 -4.37
N LEU A 10 1.21 -31.95 -5.34
CA LEU A 10 2.44 -31.17 -5.18
C LEU A 10 2.16 -29.68 -4.92
N ARG A 11 1.17 -29.10 -5.62
CA ARG A 11 0.78 -27.71 -5.40
C ARG A 11 0.18 -27.52 -4.01
N LYS A 12 -0.71 -28.43 -3.61
CA LYS A 12 -1.39 -28.39 -2.30
C LYS A 12 -0.40 -28.52 -1.15
N THR A 13 0.49 -29.50 -1.18
CA THR A 13 1.49 -29.72 -0.12
C THR A 13 2.47 -28.56 0.00
N LYS A 14 2.90 -27.97 -1.13
CA LYS A 14 3.72 -26.75 -1.12
C LYS A 14 2.99 -25.58 -0.45
N GLN A 15 1.72 -25.38 -0.78
CA GLN A 15 0.91 -24.31 -0.20
C GLN A 15 0.73 -24.50 1.32
N GLU A 16 0.42 -25.71 1.76
CA GLU A 16 0.27 -26.05 3.19
C GLU A 16 1.58 -25.85 3.95
N TYR A 17 2.70 -26.29 3.39
CA TYR A 17 4.02 -26.10 3.99
C TYR A 17 4.36 -24.61 4.18
N MET A 18 4.18 -23.78 3.14
CA MET A 18 4.48 -22.34 3.23
C MET A 18 3.55 -21.62 4.21
N THR A 19 2.25 -21.95 4.19
CA THR A 19 1.26 -21.41 5.14
C THR A 19 1.65 -21.72 6.58
N ASN A 20 1.96 -22.99 6.88
CA ASN A 20 2.37 -23.41 8.21
C ASN A 20 3.68 -22.75 8.66
N LYS A 21 4.64 -22.54 7.75
CA LYS A 21 5.89 -21.87 8.07
C LYS A 21 5.69 -20.39 8.41
N ILE A 22 4.77 -19.71 7.70
CA ILE A 22 4.45 -18.30 7.94
C ILE A 22 3.67 -18.13 9.26
N LEU A 23 2.66 -18.97 9.49
CA LEU A 23 1.80 -18.87 10.68
C LEU A 23 2.54 -19.20 11.99
N ASN A 24 3.50 -20.12 11.95
CA ASN A 24 4.32 -20.48 13.12
C ASN A 24 5.55 -19.58 13.31
N SER A 25 5.69 -18.51 12.52
CA SER A 25 6.81 -17.58 12.67
C SER A 25 6.61 -16.63 13.84
N LYS A 26 7.72 -16.20 14.46
CA LYS A 26 7.69 -15.14 15.48
C LYS A 26 7.31 -13.77 14.90
N ASN A 27 7.51 -13.57 13.60
CA ASN A 27 7.17 -12.35 12.88
C ASN A 27 6.70 -12.70 11.47
N VAL A 28 5.37 -12.80 11.34
CA VAL A 28 4.65 -13.16 10.11
C VAL A 28 5.07 -12.31 8.92
N ASN A 29 5.15 -10.99 9.11
CA ASN A 29 5.51 -10.06 8.04
C ASN A 29 6.94 -10.29 7.56
N ALA A 30 7.91 -10.38 8.49
CA ALA A 30 9.31 -10.56 8.13
C ALA A 30 9.56 -11.89 7.42
N ASP A 31 9.00 -12.99 7.92
CA ASP A 31 9.22 -14.31 7.34
C ASP A 31 8.45 -14.51 6.03
N THR A 32 7.28 -13.87 5.85
CA THR A 32 6.59 -13.79 4.55
C THR A 32 7.47 -13.13 3.50
N TRP A 33 8.07 -11.97 3.81
CA TRP A 33 8.97 -11.29 2.89
C TRP A 33 10.24 -12.07 2.58
N LYS A 34 10.79 -12.83 3.54
CA LYS A 34 11.93 -13.74 3.29
C LYS A 34 11.58 -14.84 2.29
N ILE A 35 10.41 -15.45 2.41
CA ILE A 35 9.94 -16.51 1.49
C ILE A 35 9.76 -15.93 0.08
N ILE A 36 9.09 -14.78 -0.03
CA ILE A 36 8.88 -14.09 -1.30
C ILE A 36 10.23 -13.75 -1.95
N ASN A 37 11.17 -13.17 -1.20
CA ASN A 37 12.48 -12.79 -1.74
C ASN A 37 13.32 -13.99 -2.17
N ARG A 38 13.25 -15.11 -1.42
CA ARG A 38 13.90 -16.37 -1.80
C ARG A 38 13.32 -16.93 -3.10
N ASP A 39 12.00 -17.01 -3.21
CA ASP A 39 11.32 -17.67 -4.33
C ASP A 39 11.37 -16.82 -5.61
N LEU A 40 11.43 -15.49 -5.47
CA LEU A 40 11.64 -14.56 -6.59
C LEU A 40 13.12 -14.38 -6.96
N GLY A 41 14.05 -15.07 -6.28
CA GLY A 41 15.49 -14.93 -6.53
C GLY A 41 16.03 -13.52 -6.25
N ARG A 42 15.35 -12.73 -5.43
CA ARG A 42 15.74 -11.35 -5.07
C ARG A 42 16.82 -11.34 -4.00
N ASN A 43 17.97 -11.92 -4.30
CA ASN A 43 19.23 -11.61 -3.63
C ASN A 43 19.85 -10.38 -4.29
N THR A 44 19.22 -9.22 -4.11
CA THR A 44 19.60 -8.00 -4.84
C THR A 44 20.73 -7.26 -4.11
N LYS A 45 21.97 -7.70 -4.36
CA LYS A 45 23.15 -6.81 -4.30
C LYS A 45 23.44 -6.13 -5.64
N ASN A 46 22.66 -6.40 -6.68
CA ASN A 46 22.80 -5.69 -7.95
C ASN A 46 22.04 -4.35 -7.90
N ARG A 47 22.76 -3.30 -7.51
CA ARG A 47 22.42 -1.93 -7.90
C ARG A 47 22.73 -1.80 -9.39
N ALA A 48 21.84 -2.29 -10.24
CA ALA A 48 21.95 -2.03 -11.66
C ALA A 48 21.70 -0.54 -11.89
N ASN A 49 22.61 0.14 -12.58
CA ASN A 49 22.39 1.50 -13.03
C ASN A 49 21.25 1.47 -14.05
N ILE A 50 20.11 2.09 -13.71
CA ILE A 50 18.96 2.20 -14.60
C ILE A 50 19.36 3.13 -15.74
N SER A 51 19.12 2.70 -16.98
CA SER A 51 19.29 3.54 -18.15
C SER A 51 18.00 3.56 -18.95
N LEU A 52 17.66 4.73 -19.47
CA LEU A 52 16.46 4.98 -20.25
C LEU A 52 16.88 5.44 -21.64
N ARG A 53 16.45 4.71 -22.68
CA ARG A 53 16.64 5.14 -24.05
C ARG A 53 15.46 6.01 -24.45
N SER A 54 15.70 7.32 -24.59
CA SER A 54 14.73 8.27 -25.10
C SER A 54 15.22 8.74 -26.47
N ASN A 55 14.51 8.34 -27.52
CA ASN A 55 14.92 8.50 -28.93
C ASN A 55 16.34 7.91 -29.20
N ALA A 56 17.28 8.74 -29.67
CA ALA A 56 18.66 8.37 -29.97
C ALA A 56 19.59 8.42 -28.75
N ASN A 57 19.16 8.99 -27.62
CA ASN A 57 20.01 9.25 -26.48
C ASN A 57 19.80 8.21 -25.37
N LEU A 58 20.91 7.75 -24.78
CA LEU A 58 20.89 6.90 -23.59
C LEU A 58 21.06 7.79 -22.36
N ILE A 59 20.02 7.84 -21.53
CA ILE A 59 19.99 8.60 -20.30
C ILE A 59 20.33 7.65 -19.16
N THR A 60 21.32 8.00 -18.35
CA THR A 60 21.78 7.22 -17.19
C THR A 60 21.66 7.98 -15.87
N ASP A 61 21.35 9.29 -15.93
CA ASP A 61 21.13 10.12 -14.75
C ASP A 61 19.79 9.76 -14.08
N PRO A 62 19.79 9.30 -12.81
CA PRO A 62 18.57 8.88 -12.12
C PRO A 62 17.51 9.97 -11.98
N ASN A 63 17.91 11.23 -11.78
CA ASN A 63 16.96 12.34 -11.61
C ASN A 63 16.27 12.67 -12.93
N VAL A 64 17.03 12.66 -14.02
CA VAL A 64 16.49 12.87 -15.37
C VAL A 64 15.52 11.75 -15.74
N ILE A 65 15.87 10.50 -15.43
CA ILE A 65 15.00 9.33 -15.63
C ILE A 65 13.71 9.47 -14.83
N ALA A 66 13.79 9.78 -13.53
CA ALA A 66 12.62 9.95 -12.67
C ALA A 66 11.68 11.05 -13.18
N ASN A 67 12.24 12.19 -13.59
CA ASN A 67 11.47 13.30 -14.15
C ASN A 67 10.79 12.90 -15.46
N GLN A 68 11.47 12.18 -16.37
CA GLN A 68 10.83 11.71 -17.61
C GLN A 68 9.68 10.75 -17.36
N PHE A 69 9.80 9.85 -16.38
CA PHE A 69 8.68 9.00 -15.97
C PHE A 69 7.53 9.84 -15.42
N ASN A 70 7.82 10.81 -14.55
CA ASN A 70 6.80 11.68 -13.97
C ASN A 70 6.03 12.46 -15.05
N GLU A 71 6.73 13.08 -16.00
CA GLU A 71 6.10 13.82 -17.11
C GLU A 71 5.23 12.91 -17.99
N CYS A 72 5.70 11.70 -18.30
CA CYS A 72 4.91 10.72 -19.04
C CYS A 72 3.60 10.39 -18.31
N PHE A 73 3.66 10.03 -17.03
CA PHE A 73 2.48 9.64 -16.27
C PHE A 73 1.55 10.81 -15.95
N LYS A 74 2.08 12.02 -15.82
CA LYS A 74 1.30 13.25 -15.62
C LYS A 74 0.48 13.63 -16.87
N GLY A 75 1.01 13.40 -18.07
CA GLY A 75 0.32 13.72 -19.33
C GLY A 75 -0.72 12.68 -19.78
N ILE A 76 -0.65 11.44 -19.27
CA ILE A 76 -1.59 10.36 -19.65
C ILE A 76 -3.05 10.70 -19.33
N PRO A 77 -3.42 11.21 -18.14
CA PRO A 77 -4.80 11.59 -17.84
C PRO A 77 -5.37 12.64 -18.80
N GLU A 78 -4.58 13.65 -19.17
CA GLU A 78 -4.99 14.70 -20.10
C GLU A 78 -5.22 14.16 -21.52
N GLN A 79 -4.31 13.30 -22.00
CA GLN A 79 -4.44 12.63 -23.30
C GLN A 79 -5.63 11.66 -23.35
N LEU A 80 -5.93 10.99 -22.23
CA LEU A 80 -7.07 10.10 -22.10
C LEU A 80 -8.38 10.88 -21.99
N ALA A 81 -8.42 11.98 -21.23
CA ALA A 81 -9.60 12.83 -21.03
C ALA A 81 -10.16 13.41 -22.33
N ILE A 82 -9.28 13.78 -23.28
CA ILE A 82 -9.67 14.33 -24.59
C ILE A 82 -10.51 13.34 -25.41
N ASN A 83 -10.36 12.02 -25.19
CA ASN A 83 -11.07 10.98 -25.93
C ASN A 83 -12.36 10.49 -25.26
N PHE A 84 -12.68 10.96 -24.06
CA PHE A 84 -13.92 10.59 -23.34
C PHE A 84 -15.08 11.55 -23.63
N ASN A 85 -15.30 11.90 -24.90
CA ASN A 85 -16.55 12.56 -25.28
C ASN A 85 -17.65 11.49 -25.46
N ASN A 86 -18.60 11.46 -24.52
CA ASN A 86 -19.89 10.76 -24.60
C ASN A 86 -19.88 9.22 -24.60
N LEU A 87 -19.23 8.60 -23.63
CA LEU A 87 -19.61 7.23 -23.26
C LEU A 87 -20.71 7.28 -22.20
N ASN A 88 -21.98 7.26 -22.64
CA ASN A 88 -23.13 6.91 -21.79
C ASN A 88 -23.05 5.42 -21.42
N TYR A 89 -22.04 5.07 -20.62
CA TYR A 89 -21.85 3.70 -20.16
C TYR A 89 -22.71 3.50 -18.91
N SER A 90 -23.87 2.88 -19.10
CA SER A 90 -24.59 2.28 -17.97
C SER A 90 -23.72 1.15 -17.43
N PHE A 91 -22.99 1.43 -16.34
CA PHE A 91 -22.16 0.44 -15.66
C PHE A 91 -23.04 -0.70 -15.15
N LYS A 92 -23.11 -1.78 -15.92
CA LYS A 92 -23.76 -3.05 -15.54
C LYS A 92 -22.79 -3.97 -14.79
N GLY A 93 -22.00 -3.40 -13.88
CA GLY A 93 -21.13 -4.21 -13.03
C GLY A 93 -21.95 -5.03 -12.04
N LYS A 94 -21.53 -6.27 -11.75
CA LYS A 94 -22.08 -7.02 -10.62
C LYS A 94 -21.87 -6.21 -9.35
N ARG A 95 -22.86 -6.22 -8.46
CA ARG A 95 -22.75 -5.61 -7.12
C ARG A 95 -21.51 -6.16 -6.44
N ILE A 96 -20.57 -5.28 -6.11
CA ILE A 96 -19.37 -5.65 -5.37
C ILE A 96 -19.82 -5.91 -3.93
N GLU A 97 -19.72 -7.17 -3.49
CA GLU A 97 -20.11 -7.56 -2.14
C GLU A 97 -19.18 -7.00 -1.06
N SER A 98 -17.95 -6.63 -1.43
CA SER A 98 -16.95 -6.04 -0.54
C SER A 98 -16.59 -4.63 -0.99
N SER A 99 -17.29 -3.65 -0.43
CA SER A 99 -17.05 -2.22 -0.66
C SER A 99 -16.48 -1.57 0.59
N MET A 100 -15.75 -0.47 0.41
CA MET A 100 -15.25 0.37 1.49
C MET A 100 -15.95 1.72 1.40
N PHE A 101 -16.46 2.18 2.54
CA PHE A 101 -17.05 3.51 2.68
C PHE A 101 -16.36 4.24 3.81
N LEU A 102 -16.08 5.51 3.60
CA LEU A 102 -15.57 6.40 4.64
C LEU A 102 -16.76 7.15 5.23
N HIS A 103 -16.91 7.06 6.54
CA HIS A 103 -17.87 7.85 7.29
C HIS A 103 -17.13 8.91 8.09
N PRO A 104 -17.72 10.10 8.29
CA PRO A 104 -17.14 11.10 9.19
C PRO A 104 -16.85 10.50 10.56
N THR A 105 -15.65 10.74 11.07
CA THR A 105 -15.23 10.38 12.43
C THR A 105 -15.67 11.43 13.44
N SER A 106 -15.52 11.12 14.72
CA SER A 106 -15.83 12.02 15.83
C SER A 106 -14.67 12.13 16.80
N GLU A 107 -14.61 13.24 17.53
CA GLU A 107 -13.63 13.44 18.60
C GLU A 107 -13.61 12.28 19.62
N LYS A 108 -14.78 11.75 20.00
CA LYS A 108 -14.89 10.61 20.92
C LYS A 108 -14.26 9.34 20.35
N GLU A 109 -14.43 9.10 19.06
CA GLU A 109 -13.82 7.97 18.36
C GLU A 109 -12.30 8.10 18.33
N ILE A 110 -11.79 9.27 17.94
CA ILE A 110 -10.35 9.58 17.92
C ILE A 110 -9.74 9.42 19.31
N LEU A 111 -10.38 9.97 20.34
CA LEU A 111 -9.93 9.84 21.72
C LEU A 111 -9.83 8.36 22.13
N LYS A 112 -10.88 7.57 21.85
CA LYS A 112 -10.90 6.13 22.14
C LYS A 112 -9.77 5.39 21.42
N ILE A 113 -9.54 5.70 20.15
CA ILE A 113 -8.45 5.11 19.36
C ILE A 113 -7.10 5.43 20.00
N ILE A 114 -6.83 6.70 20.30
CA ILE A 114 -5.55 7.13 20.90
C ILE A 114 -5.33 6.46 22.25
N LYS A 115 -6.33 6.43 23.14
CA LYS A 115 -6.22 5.80 24.46
C LYS A 115 -5.98 4.28 24.37
N ASN A 116 -6.48 3.62 23.32
CA ASN A 116 -6.28 2.19 23.07
C ASN A 116 -4.92 1.84 22.44
N LEU A 117 -4.12 2.81 21.99
CA LEU A 117 -2.76 2.53 21.48
C LEU A 117 -1.89 1.88 22.56
N ARG A 118 -0.90 1.07 22.19
CA ARG A 118 0.05 0.53 23.17
C ARG A 118 0.90 1.67 23.75
N ASN A 119 1.07 1.70 25.08
CA ASN A 119 2.00 2.63 25.72
C ASN A 119 3.44 2.31 25.29
N SER A 120 4.13 3.32 24.79
CA SER A 120 5.53 3.25 24.38
C SER A 120 6.17 4.64 24.51
N PHE A 121 7.42 4.66 24.95
CA PHE A 121 8.28 5.85 24.93
C PHE A 121 9.17 5.90 23.68
N ALA A 122 9.22 4.82 22.88
CA ALA A 122 9.91 4.84 21.61
C ALA A 122 9.22 5.84 20.67
N VAL A 123 10.03 6.58 19.92
CA VAL A 123 9.58 7.63 19.01
C VAL A 123 9.85 7.26 17.56
N GLY A 124 9.00 7.72 16.66
CA GLY A 124 9.19 7.60 15.22
C GLY A 124 10.06 8.71 14.65
N TRP A 125 9.96 8.93 13.34
CA TRP A 125 10.63 10.02 12.62
C TRP A 125 10.13 11.42 13.05
N ASP A 126 8.91 11.48 13.56
CA ASP A 126 8.24 12.69 14.06
C ASP A 126 8.64 13.05 15.50
N CYS A 127 9.45 12.22 16.15
CA CYS A 127 9.85 12.37 17.55
C CYS A 127 8.67 12.38 18.56
N ILE A 128 7.49 11.87 18.18
CA ILE A 128 6.30 11.81 19.05
C ILE A 128 6.13 10.38 19.57
N SER A 129 6.04 10.22 20.89
CA SER A 129 5.76 8.92 21.51
C SER A 129 4.26 8.71 21.71
N THR A 130 3.80 7.45 21.72
CA THR A 130 2.39 7.15 22.02
C THR A 130 2.02 7.53 23.46
N ASN A 131 2.98 7.52 24.38
CA ASN A 131 2.78 8.03 25.74
C ASN A 131 2.44 9.53 25.74
N LEU A 132 3.21 10.34 25.01
CA LEU A 132 2.91 11.77 24.86
C LEU A 132 1.56 11.98 24.18
N LEU A 133 1.30 11.25 23.08
CA LEU A 133 0.06 11.35 22.32
C LEU A 133 -1.19 11.11 23.20
N LYS A 134 -1.12 10.13 24.12
CA LYS A 134 -2.19 9.86 25.08
C LYS A 134 -2.39 10.93 26.13
N ASN A 135 -1.33 11.63 26.53
CA ASN A 135 -1.40 12.71 27.52
C ASN A 135 -2.04 13.97 26.92
N ILE A 136 -1.84 14.21 25.63
CA ILE A 136 -2.40 15.37 24.93
C ILE A 136 -3.69 15.05 24.16
N SER A 137 -4.18 13.80 24.22
CA SER A 137 -5.26 13.31 23.36
C SER A 137 -6.54 14.14 23.47
N ASP A 138 -6.85 14.60 24.69
CA ASP A 138 -8.05 15.39 24.98
C ASP A 138 -8.03 16.78 24.34
N ILE A 139 -6.84 17.28 23.96
CA ILE A 139 -6.66 18.58 23.28
C ILE A 139 -6.68 18.40 21.76
N ILE A 140 -6.07 17.32 21.26
CA ILE A 140 -5.87 17.11 19.81
C ILE A 140 -7.01 16.35 19.13
N ALA A 141 -7.87 15.64 19.88
CA ALA A 141 -8.90 14.80 19.29
C ALA A 141 -9.93 15.59 18.46
N GLY A 142 -10.35 16.77 18.93
CA GLY A 142 -11.23 17.67 18.16
C GLY A 142 -10.61 18.13 16.84
N PRO A 143 -9.42 18.78 16.84
CA PRO A 143 -8.73 19.17 15.62
C PRO A 143 -8.49 18.02 14.64
N LEU A 144 -8.06 16.84 15.14
CA LEU A 144 -7.84 15.67 14.29
C LEU A 144 -9.15 15.18 13.65
N SER A 145 -10.26 15.15 14.40
CA SER A 145 -11.57 14.78 13.85
C SER A 145 -11.98 15.72 12.71
N SER A 146 -11.77 17.02 12.88
CA SER A 146 -12.08 18.01 11.84
C SER A 146 -11.24 17.79 10.59
N ILE A 147 -9.92 17.64 10.73
CA ILE A 147 -8.99 17.44 9.61
C ILE A 147 -9.33 16.16 8.84
N ILE A 148 -9.58 15.06 9.55
CA ILE A 148 -9.92 13.76 8.94
C ILE A 148 -11.25 13.87 8.18
N ASN A 149 -12.26 14.52 8.75
CA ASN A 149 -13.55 14.70 8.08
C ASN A 149 -13.43 15.59 6.85
N THR A 150 -12.65 16.67 6.92
CA THR A 150 -12.35 17.52 5.76
C THR A 150 -11.65 16.70 4.67
N SER A 151 -10.69 15.85 5.03
CA SER A 151 -10.02 14.94 4.08
C SER A 151 -11.00 13.97 3.43
N PHE A 152 -11.91 13.37 4.20
CA PHE A 152 -12.95 12.46 3.67
C PHE A 152 -13.93 13.17 2.72
N GLU A 153 -14.29 14.41 3.01
CA GLU A 153 -15.24 15.18 2.21
C GLU A 153 -14.63 15.79 0.95
N THR A 154 -13.39 16.30 1.06
CA THR A 154 -12.76 17.12 0.00
C THR A 154 -11.65 16.40 -0.76
N GLY A 155 -11.17 15.26 -0.27
CA GLY A 155 -10.07 14.50 -0.87
C GLY A 155 -8.70 15.15 -0.72
N ILE A 156 -8.53 16.06 0.25
CA ILE A 156 -7.26 16.69 0.64
C ILE A 156 -6.47 15.77 1.57
#